data_AF-A0A388KW58-F1
#
_entry.id   AF-A0A388KW58-F1
#
_cell.length_a   1.000
_cell.length_b   1.000
_cell.length_c   1.000
_cell.angle_alpha   90.00
_cell.angle_beta   90.00
_cell.angle_gamma   90.00
#
_symmetry.space_group_name_H-M   'P 1'
#
loop_
_entity.id
_entity.type
_entity.pdbx_description
1 polymer ?
#
loop_
_entity_poly.entity_id
_entity_poly.type
_entity_poly.pdbx_seq_one_letter_code
_entity_poly.pdbx_strand_id
1 'polypeptide(L)'
;MADWTAAQVNQARVYDPHSGATLPSVTLEDMPRVRALLDSCYDDGLFPESSFSHGDIEIASTHQTSENAILALKTEIGELKQSAIVKANFKKEIAGLRKEVNSLREQNERVVAEANHQWKSEALWPGNKRGSAAINTPEPSDRGTPKPRWTDNLREVNKWKDEYKNLSTLHRLANLEAEALKKKRAEIELKRMEAEKQVKDLEARMSELTASGDKRKGGGTNLKERLEEVAIRSVRRGQKTTPGRIRGVSVGNRNMGDINNRTEYVEERKKQLRLLRKAGLEVYCKEEGIKLGKVEETISELAEARARKIFGETSEKGQSAKQKDPVVEVSDDTFHEVSHEETEDEQSAEF
;
A
#
# COMPACT_ATOMS: atom_id res chain seq x y z
N MET A 1 41.29 13.26 -15.59
CA MET A 1 41.22 13.76 -16.98
C MET A 1 40.95 12.56 -17.86
N ALA A 2 39.69 12.36 -18.23
CA ALA A 2 39.28 11.39 -19.24
C ALA A 2 38.13 12.06 -19.99
N ASP A 3 38.40 12.39 -21.25
CA ASP A 3 37.48 13.04 -22.17
C ASP A 3 36.25 12.15 -22.43
N TRP A 4 35.07 12.68 -22.16
CA TRP A 4 33.82 12.13 -22.67
C TRP A 4 33.29 13.07 -23.74
N THR A 5 33.40 12.59 -24.98
CA THR A 5 32.96 13.23 -26.20
C THR A 5 31.45 13.40 -26.23
N ALA A 6 31.04 14.58 -26.65
CA ALA A 6 29.68 14.93 -27.02
C ALA A 6 29.23 14.11 -28.22
N ALA A 7 28.17 13.31 -28.07
CA ALA A 7 27.19 12.98 -29.12
C ALA A 7 26.14 12.01 -28.57
N GLN A 8 25.03 12.52 -28.05
CA GLN A 8 23.75 11.79 -28.03
C GLN A 8 22.59 12.78 -27.86
N VAL A 9 22.28 13.47 -28.96
CA VAL A 9 21.00 14.14 -29.15
C VAL A 9 19.94 13.05 -29.31
N ASN A 10 19.22 12.75 -28.23
CA ASN A 10 18.12 11.78 -28.25
C ASN A 10 16.92 12.40 -28.97
N GLN A 11 16.74 12.04 -30.25
CA GLN A 11 15.47 12.20 -30.97
C GLN A 11 14.43 11.26 -30.37
N ALA A 12 13.51 11.79 -29.57
CA ALA A 12 12.29 11.09 -29.17
C ALA A 12 11.32 11.07 -30.37
N ARG A 13 11.37 10.03 -31.20
CA ARG A 13 10.33 9.77 -32.21
C ARG A 13 9.10 9.18 -31.51
N VAL A 14 8.02 9.94 -31.47
CA VAL A 14 6.69 9.45 -31.09
C VAL A 14 6.13 8.70 -32.29
N TYR A 15 6.02 7.38 -32.18
CA TYR A 15 5.38 6.53 -33.19
C TYR A 15 3.93 6.32 -32.77
N ASP A 16 2.98 6.75 -33.61
CA ASP A 16 1.56 6.45 -33.46
C ASP A 16 1.23 5.21 -34.32
N PRO A 17 0.89 4.05 -33.72
CA PRO A 17 0.78 2.79 -34.44
C PRO A 17 -0.50 2.62 -35.28
N HIS A 18 -1.42 3.60 -35.31
CA HIS A 18 -2.71 3.44 -36.02
C HIS A 18 -2.89 4.32 -37.25
N SER A 19 -1.95 5.23 -37.52
CA SER A 19 -1.98 6.11 -38.69
C SER A 19 -0.76 5.81 -39.54
N GLY A 20 -0.93 5.06 -40.64
CA GLY A 20 0.14 4.83 -41.63
C GLY A 20 0.62 6.10 -42.35
N ALA A 21 0.28 7.29 -41.88
CA ALA A 21 0.77 8.56 -42.37
C ALA A 21 1.85 9.13 -41.43
N THR A 22 3.07 9.17 -41.94
CA THR A 22 4.18 9.91 -41.33
C THR A 22 3.87 11.41 -41.42
N LEU A 23 3.46 12.03 -40.31
CA LEU A 23 3.32 13.49 -40.25
C LEU A 23 4.71 14.13 -40.42
N PRO A 24 4.85 15.22 -41.20
CA PRO A 24 6.10 15.94 -41.31
C PRO A 24 6.49 16.46 -39.92
N SER A 25 7.69 16.09 -39.47
CA SER A 25 8.23 16.57 -38.20
C SER A 25 8.46 18.07 -38.29
N VAL A 26 7.59 18.86 -37.67
CA VAL A 26 7.79 20.31 -37.50
C VAL A 26 8.94 20.47 -36.52
N THR A 27 10.07 20.97 -37.01
CA THR A 27 11.25 21.21 -36.17
C THR A 27 11.12 22.57 -35.49
N LEU A 28 11.81 22.77 -34.35
CA LEU A 28 11.76 24.05 -33.61
C LEU A 28 12.24 25.24 -34.49
N GLU A 29 12.96 24.97 -35.57
CA GLU A 29 13.41 25.96 -36.56
C GLU A 29 12.29 26.47 -37.48
N ASP A 30 11.12 25.83 -37.51
CA ASP A 30 9.98 26.24 -38.36
C ASP A 30 9.05 27.27 -37.69
N MET A 31 9.22 27.54 -36.38
CA MET A 31 8.42 28.49 -35.61
C MET A 31 8.41 29.94 -36.13
N PRO A 32 9.51 30.50 -36.68
CA PRO A 32 9.51 31.86 -37.22
C PRO A 32 8.59 32.02 -38.46
N ARG A 33 8.44 30.98 -39.28
CA ARG A 33 7.57 31.02 -40.47
C ARG A 33 6.09 30.99 -40.12
N VAL A 34 5.72 30.24 -39.08
CA VAL A 34 4.34 30.21 -38.59
C VAL A 34 3.95 31.56 -37.99
N ARG A 35 4.88 32.24 -37.31
CA ARG A 35 4.65 33.58 -36.74
C ARG A 35 4.44 34.64 -37.83
N ALA A 36 5.22 34.59 -38.91
CA ALA A 36 5.09 35.52 -40.03
C ALA A 36 3.73 35.39 -40.77
N LEU A 37 3.16 34.18 -40.85
CA LEU A 37 1.83 33.96 -41.44
C LEU A 37 0.68 34.46 -40.55
N LEU A 38 0.85 34.41 -39.23
CA LEU A 38 -0.13 34.97 -38.29
C LEU A 38 -0.10 36.49 -38.26
N ASP A 39 1.09 37.09 -38.35
CA ASP A 39 1.24 38.55 -38.36
C ASP A 39 0.74 39.16 -39.68
N SER A 40 0.84 38.45 -40.82
CA SER A 40 0.34 38.97 -42.10
C SER A 40 -1.20 38.95 -42.25
N CYS A 41 -1.93 38.31 -41.34
CA CYS A 41 -3.40 38.30 -41.36
C CYS A 41 -4.03 39.39 -40.49
N TYR A 42 -3.23 40.18 -39.77
CA TYR A 42 -3.74 41.20 -38.85
C TYR A 42 -3.64 42.64 -39.36
N ASP A 43 -3.04 42.87 -40.54
CA ASP A 43 -2.80 44.22 -41.09
C ASP A 43 -3.84 44.69 -42.13
N ASP A 44 -4.82 43.86 -42.50
CA ASP A 44 -5.92 44.30 -43.37
C ASP A 44 -6.99 45.00 -42.52
N GLY A 45 -6.75 46.29 -42.25
CA GLY A 45 -7.57 47.24 -41.50
C GLY A 45 -9.01 47.42 -42.02
N LEU A 46 -9.82 46.38 -41.88
CA LEU A 46 -11.21 46.28 -42.29
C LEU A 46 -12.12 46.15 -41.06
N PHE A 47 -11.99 47.06 -40.10
CA PHE A 47 -13.05 47.29 -39.11
C PHE A 47 -13.48 48.75 -39.14
N PRO A 48 -14.68 49.06 -39.66
CA PRO A 48 -15.20 50.42 -39.66
C PRO A 48 -15.48 50.86 -38.22
N GLU A 49 -15.03 52.07 -37.89
CA GLU A 49 -15.37 52.77 -36.67
C GLU A 49 -16.89 53.04 -36.63
N SER A 50 -17.65 52.08 -36.13
CA SER A 50 -19.07 52.29 -35.81
C SER A 50 -19.16 53.00 -34.47
N SER A 51 -19.49 54.28 -34.53
CA SER A 51 -19.94 55.10 -33.41
C SER A 51 -21.21 54.48 -32.80
N PHE A 52 -21.03 53.68 -31.73
CA PHE A 52 -22.13 53.18 -30.92
C PHE A 52 -22.23 53.99 -29.63
N SER A 53 -23.41 54.56 -29.46
CA SER A 53 -23.84 55.40 -28.35
C SER A 53 -24.38 54.57 -27.19
N HIS A 54 -23.99 54.92 -25.96
CA HIS A 54 -24.80 54.82 -24.73
C HIS A 54 -25.29 53.42 -24.32
N GLY A 55 -24.38 52.44 -24.29
CA GLY A 55 -24.60 51.10 -23.70
C GLY A 55 -23.50 50.62 -22.73
N ASP A 56 -22.63 51.52 -22.27
CA ASP A 56 -21.26 51.18 -21.84
C ASP A 56 -21.09 50.70 -20.39
N ILE A 57 -22.16 50.47 -19.63
CA ILE A 57 -22.04 50.10 -18.20
C ILE A 57 -22.17 48.59 -17.96
N GLU A 58 -22.80 47.83 -18.87
CA GLU A 58 -23.01 46.39 -18.67
C GLU A 58 -21.88 45.51 -19.25
N ILE A 59 -21.10 46.04 -20.19
CA ILE A 59 -19.99 45.32 -20.87
C ILE A 59 -18.75 45.19 -19.96
N ALA A 60 -18.55 46.12 -19.01
CA ALA A 60 -17.39 46.07 -18.12
C ALA A 60 -17.39 44.87 -17.16
N SER A 61 -18.57 44.36 -16.77
CA SER A 61 -18.65 43.22 -15.83
C SER A 61 -18.30 41.88 -16.48
N THR A 62 -18.65 41.69 -17.76
CA THR A 62 -18.39 40.43 -18.48
C THR A 62 -16.90 40.32 -18.84
N HIS A 63 -16.24 41.44 -19.12
CA HIS A 63 -14.80 41.47 -19.41
C HIS A 63 -13.94 41.05 -18.20
N GLN A 64 -14.33 41.42 -16.98
CA GLN A 64 -13.58 41.04 -15.79
C GLN A 64 -13.70 39.54 -15.47
N THR A 65 -14.84 38.92 -15.79
CA THR A 65 -15.01 37.47 -15.62
C THR A 65 -14.19 36.67 -16.63
N SER A 66 -14.04 37.16 -17.87
CA SER A 66 -13.23 36.49 -18.89
C SER A 66 -11.74 36.58 -18.60
N GLU A 67 -11.25 37.72 -18.09
CA GLU A 67 -9.85 37.89 -17.67
C GLU A 67 -9.46 36.94 -16.53
N ASN A 68 -10.33 36.79 -15.52
CA ASN A 68 -10.12 35.84 -14.44
C ASN A 68 -10.10 34.38 -14.92
N ALA A 69 -10.98 34.03 -15.87
CA ALA A 69 -10.98 32.71 -16.49
C ALA A 69 -9.68 32.44 -17.27
N ILE A 70 -9.15 33.44 -17.98
CA ILE A 70 -7.87 33.32 -18.69
C ILE A 70 -6.70 33.12 -17.71
N LEU A 71 -6.69 33.83 -16.59
CA LEU A 71 -5.65 33.64 -15.55
C LEU A 71 -5.73 32.23 -14.94
N ALA A 72 -6.93 31.74 -14.62
CA ALA A 72 -7.13 30.39 -14.11
C ALA A 72 -6.67 29.31 -15.10
N LEU A 73 -6.98 29.48 -16.40
CA LEU A 73 -6.50 28.56 -17.44
C LEU A 73 -4.97 28.62 -17.60
N LYS A 74 -4.36 29.79 -17.48
CA LYS A 74 -2.90 29.93 -17.52
C LYS A 74 -2.22 29.20 -16.35
N THR A 75 -2.79 29.28 -15.15
CA THR A 75 -2.27 28.54 -13.99
C THR A 75 -2.40 27.04 -14.17
N GLU A 76 -3.57 26.57 -14.63
CA GLU A 76 -3.81 25.14 -14.89
C GLU A 76 -2.85 24.57 -15.95
N ILE A 77 -2.62 25.31 -17.05
CA ILE A 77 -1.64 24.93 -18.07
C ILE A 77 -0.22 24.86 -17.48
N GLY A 78 0.13 25.77 -16.57
CA GLY A 78 1.41 25.75 -15.86
C GLY A 78 1.58 24.49 -15.01
N GLU A 79 0.57 24.14 -14.23
CA GLU A 79 0.56 22.93 -13.40
C GLU A 79 0.61 21.65 -14.25
N LEU A 80 -0.14 21.59 -15.35
CA LEU A 80 -0.12 20.47 -16.29
C LEU A 80 1.27 20.27 -16.92
N LYS A 81 1.97 21.37 -17.27
CA LYS A 81 3.35 21.32 -17.78
C LYS A 81 4.32 20.77 -16.73
N GLN A 82 4.24 21.25 -15.49
CA GLN A 82 5.10 20.75 -14.40
C GLN A 82 4.83 19.27 -14.11
N SER A 83 3.55 18.88 -14.05
CA SER A 83 3.12 17.48 -13.88
C SER A 83 3.65 16.57 -15.00
N ALA A 84 3.64 17.05 -16.25
CA ALA A 84 4.18 16.30 -17.39
C ALA A 84 5.70 16.06 -17.28
N ILE A 85 6.47 17.05 -16.81
CA ILE A 85 7.93 16.94 -16.58
C ILE A 85 8.21 15.91 -15.48
N VAL A 86 7.50 16.00 -14.35
CA VAL A 86 7.64 15.06 -13.23
C VAL A 86 7.32 13.63 -13.69
N LYS A 87 6.24 13.45 -14.45
CA LYS A 87 5.85 12.16 -15.03
C LYS A 87 6.91 11.60 -15.98
N ALA A 88 7.58 12.44 -16.76
CA ALA A 88 8.67 12.02 -17.64
C ALA A 88 9.90 11.53 -16.85
N ASN A 89 10.25 12.23 -15.75
CA ASN A 89 11.34 11.83 -14.86
C ASN A 89 11.06 10.46 -14.22
N PHE A 90 9.86 10.25 -13.68
CA PHE A 90 9.49 8.95 -13.11
C PHE A 90 9.53 7.81 -14.14
N LYS A 91 9.08 8.06 -15.38
CA LYS A 91 9.19 7.05 -16.45
C LYS A 91 10.64 6.65 -16.72
N LYS A 92 11.56 7.62 -16.72
CA LYS A 92 13.00 7.37 -16.92
C LYS A 92 13.59 6.57 -15.76
N GLU A 93 13.23 6.91 -14.52
CA GLU A 93 13.67 6.19 -13.32
C GLU A 93 13.16 4.74 -13.31
N ILE A 94 11.87 4.52 -13.60
CA ILE A 94 11.28 3.17 -13.72
C ILE A 94 12.00 2.36 -14.80
N ALA A 95 12.33 2.97 -15.94
CA ALA A 95 13.09 2.30 -17.00
C ALA A 95 14.52 1.94 -16.54
N GLY A 96 15.17 2.79 -15.74
CA GLY A 96 16.47 2.52 -15.12
C GLY A 96 16.42 1.34 -14.15
N LEU A 97 15.47 1.35 -13.21
CA LEU A 97 15.28 0.27 -12.24
C LEU A 97 15.00 -1.09 -12.90
N ARG A 98 14.20 -1.10 -13.98
CA ARG A 98 13.94 -2.33 -14.75
C ARG A 98 15.22 -2.91 -15.37
N LYS A 99 16.13 -2.06 -15.87
CA LYS A 99 17.42 -2.51 -16.40
C LYS A 99 18.31 -3.10 -15.31
N GLU A 100 18.36 -2.45 -14.15
CA GLU A 100 19.15 -2.92 -13.01
C GLU A 100 18.66 -4.27 -12.49
N VAL A 101 17.35 -4.45 -12.32
CA VAL A 101 16.74 -5.73 -11.92
C VAL A 101 17.08 -6.85 -12.90
N ASN A 102 17.03 -6.57 -14.21
CA ASN A 102 17.42 -7.55 -15.22
C ASN A 102 18.91 -7.90 -15.14
N SER A 103 19.78 -6.90 -15.00
CA SER A 103 21.22 -7.12 -14.82
C SER A 103 21.54 -7.98 -13.59
N LEU A 104 20.86 -7.74 -12.47
CA LEU A 104 21.02 -8.54 -11.25
C LEU A 104 20.53 -9.98 -11.44
N ARG A 105 19.42 -10.18 -12.18
CA ARG A 105 18.92 -11.52 -12.52
C ARG A 105 19.93 -12.30 -13.36
N GLU A 106 20.50 -11.69 -14.39
CA GLU A 106 21.53 -12.30 -15.24
C GLU A 106 22.83 -12.60 -14.47
N GLN A 107 23.21 -11.74 -13.51
CA GLN A 107 24.34 -12.02 -12.62
C GLN A 107 24.05 -13.21 -11.69
N ASN A 108 22.86 -13.27 -11.10
CA ASN A 108 22.46 -14.37 -10.24
C ASN A 108 22.42 -15.71 -11.01
N GLU A 109 21.87 -15.72 -12.22
CA GLU A 109 21.87 -16.89 -13.10
C GLU A 109 23.29 -17.38 -13.41
N ARG A 110 24.25 -16.47 -13.65
CA ARG A 110 25.66 -16.81 -13.83
C ARG A 110 26.27 -17.43 -12.58
N VAL A 111 26.07 -16.81 -11.41
CA VAL A 111 26.60 -17.33 -10.13
C VAL A 111 26.03 -18.71 -9.81
N VAL A 112 24.73 -18.93 -10.04
CA VAL A 112 24.09 -20.24 -9.84
C VAL A 112 24.63 -21.28 -10.84
N ALA A 113 24.85 -20.89 -12.10
CA ALA A 113 25.44 -21.79 -13.10
C ALA A 113 26.89 -22.17 -12.75
N GLU A 114 27.70 -21.21 -12.30
CA GLU A 114 29.08 -21.45 -11.84
C GLU A 114 29.13 -22.35 -10.61
N ALA A 115 28.27 -22.07 -9.61
CA ALA A 115 28.15 -22.93 -8.43
C ALA A 115 27.77 -24.35 -8.86
N ASN A 116 26.71 -24.53 -9.65
CA ASN A 116 26.28 -25.83 -10.14
C ASN A 116 27.40 -26.57 -10.89
N HIS A 117 28.19 -25.86 -11.70
CA HIS A 117 29.34 -26.44 -12.39
C HIS A 117 30.44 -26.87 -11.40
N GLN A 118 30.77 -26.03 -10.41
CA GLN A 118 31.75 -26.34 -9.37
C GLN A 118 31.35 -27.58 -8.57
N TRP A 119 30.13 -27.61 -8.02
CA TRP A 119 29.61 -28.76 -7.27
C TRP A 119 29.58 -30.04 -8.10
N LYS A 120 29.22 -29.95 -9.38
CA LYS A 120 29.24 -31.10 -10.30
C LYS A 120 30.67 -31.60 -10.56
N SER A 121 31.61 -30.69 -10.77
CA SER A 121 33.02 -31.04 -10.99
C SER A 121 33.68 -31.67 -9.75
N GLU A 122 33.31 -31.22 -8.55
CA GLU A 122 33.78 -31.76 -7.28
C GLU A 122 33.13 -33.11 -6.94
N ALA A 123 31.84 -33.28 -7.25
CA ALA A 123 31.16 -34.57 -7.11
C ALA A 123 31.72 -35.65 -8.05
N LEU A 124 32.23 -35.25 -9.23
CA LEU A 124 32.81 -36.15 -10.23
C LEU A 124 34.32 -36.38 -10.06
N TRP A 125 34.94 -35.82 -9.01
CA TRP A 125 36.38 -35.95 -8.82
C TRP A 125 36.79 -37.42 -8.55
N PRO A 126 37.72 -38.01 -9.34
CA PRO A 126 38.20 -39.38 -9.15
C PRO A 126 38.96 -39.51 -7.83
N GLY A 127 38.24 -39.78 -6.75
CA GLY A 127 38.78 -39.75 -5.39
C GLY A 127 37.71 -39.56 -4.32
N ASN A 128 36.54 -39.01 -4.70
CA ASN A 128 35.37 -38.95 -3.83
C ASN A 128 34.66 -40.31 -3.79
N LYS A 129 35.25 -41.29 -3.11
CA LYS A 129 34.73 -42.67 -2.95
C LYS A 129 33.54 -42.77 -1.96
N ARG A 130 32.58 -41.84 -2.02
CA ARG A 130 31.32 -41.95 -1.26
C ARG A 130 30.17 -42.56 -2.07
N GLY A 131 30.37 -42.81 -3.37
CA GLY A 131 29.41 -43.52 -4.23
C GLY A 131 29.95 -44.88 -4.69
N SER A 132 29.14 -45.91 -4.55
CA SER A 132 29.45 -47.33 -4.83
C SER A 132 30.26 -48.06 -3.76
N ALA A 133 29.80 -47.99 -2.51
CA ALA A 133 29.81 -49.21 -1.70
C ALA A 133 28.65 -50.06 -2.23
N ALA A 134 28.95 -50.99 -3.14
CA ALA A 134 28.03 -52.10 -3.38
C ALA A 134 27.90 -52.83 -2.04
N ILE A 135 26.77 -52.62 -1.35
CA ILE A 135 26.39 -53.35 -0.15
C ILE A 135 26.01 -54.76 -0.59
N ASN A 136 27.00 -55.54 -1.03
CA ASN A 136 26.97 -56.95 -0.75
C ASN A 136 27.42 -57.01 0.69
N THR A 137 26.52 -57.31 1.62
CA THR A 137 26.81 -57.53 3.03
C THR A 137 27.61 -58.83 3.13
N PRO A 138 28.95 -58.85 3.32
CA PRO A 138 29.61 -60.04 3.82
C PRO A 138 29.20 -60.24 5.28
N GLU A 139 28.84 -61.47 5.58
CA GLU A 139 28.49 -61.98 6.90
C GLU A 139 29.55 -61.56 7.95
N PRO A 140 29.13 -61.05 9.13
CA PRO A 140 30.05 -60.48 10.10
C PRO A 140 30.89 -61.58 10.74
N SER A 141 32.16 -61.70 10.32
CA SER A 141 33.15 -62.50 11.03
C SER A 141 33.89 -61.61 12.04
N ASP A 142 33.78 -61.98 13.32
CA ASP A 142 34.38 -61.38 14.51
C ASP A 142 35.88 -61.05 14.38
N ARG A 143 36.23 -59.93 13.77
CA ARG A 143 37.61 -59.43 13.79
C ARG A 143 37.68 -57.92 13.99
N GLY A 144 37.92 -57.57 15.26
CA GLY A 144 38.81 -56.49 15.67
C GLY A 144 38.39 -55.09 15.26
N THR A 145 37.82 -54.35 16.21
CA THR A 145 37.72 -52.88 16.20
C THR A 145 39.00 -52.24 15.62
N PRO A 146 38.95 -51.63 14.42
CA PRO A 146 40.09 -50.89 13.91
C PRO A 146 40.27 -49.66 14.81
N LYS A 147 41.41 -49.61 15.49
CA LYS A 147 41.85 -48.44 16.27
C LYS A 147 41.70 -47.19 15.39
N PRO A 148 40.95 -46.16 15.80
CA PRO A 148 40.85 -44.92 15.06
C PRO A 148 42.27 -44.37 14.85
N ARG A 149 42.74 -44.35 13.60
CA ARG A 149 43.93 -43.58 13.26
C ARG A 149 43.52 -42.12 13.34
N TRP A 150 44.10 -41.39 14.29
CA TRP A 150 44.12 -39.92 14.29
C TRP A 150 44.79 -39.45 12.99
N THR A 151 44.01 -39.33 11.93
CA THR A 151 44.46 -38.69 10.69
C THR A 151 44.28 -37.19 10.85
N ASP A 152 45.35 -36.54 11.27
CA ASP A 152 45.76 -35.22 10.81
C ASP A 152 44.66 -34.13 10.67
N ASN A 153 44.15 -33.67 11.81
CA ASN A 153 43.22 -32.53 11.93
C ASN A 153 43.90 -31.15 11.70
N LEU A 154 45.17 -31.09 11.29
CA LEU A 154 45.87 -29.81 11.12
C LEU A 154 45.28 -28.92 10.00
N ARG A 155 44.61 -29.50 8.99
CA ARG A 155 43.85 -28.71 8.00
C ARG A 155 42.58 -28.08 8.57
N GLU A 156 42.02 -28.60 9.66
CA GLU A 156 40.80 -28.07 10.26
C GLU A 156 41.04 -26.73 10.96
N VAL A 157 42.26 -26.49 11.45
CA VAL A 157 42.60 -25.25 12.17
C VAL A 157 42.38 -24.00 11.31
N ASN A 158 42.63 -24.08 10.01
CA ASN A 158 42.36 -22.96 9.09
C ASN A 158 40.87 -22.87 8.73
N LYS A 159 40.18 -24.01 8.66
CA LYS A 159 38.75 -24.09 8.37
C LYS A 159 37.91 -23.35 9.42
N TRP A 160 38.21 -23.52 10.71
CA TRP A 160 37.54 -22.80 11.80
C TRP A 160 37.74 -21.28 11.74
N LYS A 161 38.93 -20.81 11.32
CA LYS A 161 39.20 -19.37 11.16
C LYS A 161 38.37 -18.76 10.03
N ASP A 162 38.23 -19.48 8.92
CA ASP A 162 37.43 -19.02 7.79
C ASP A 162 35.92 -19.08 8.10
N GLU A 163 35.46 -20.13 8.76
CA GLU A 163 34.07 -20.24 9.26
C GLU A 163 33.75 -19.13 10.26
N TYR A 164 34.66 -18.80 11.17
CA TYR A 164 34.48 -17.69 12.11
C TYR A 164 34.38 -16.33 11.40
N LYS A 165 35.27 -16.06 10.43
CA LYS A 165 35.19 -14.84 9.61
C LYS A 165 33.88 -14.75 8.83
N ASN A 166 33.42 -15.88 8.28
CA ASN A 166 32.14 -15.94 7.57
C ASN A 166 30.98 -15.63 8.51
N LEU A 167 30.94 -16.25 9.69
CA LEU A 167 29.90 -16.02 10.70
C LEU A 167 29.89 -14.55 11.18
N SER A 168 31.07 -13.96 11.42
CA SER A 168 31.22 -12.55 11.77
C SER A 168 30.69 -11.64 10.65
N THR A 169 30.98 -11.97 9.39
CA THR A 169 30.50 -11.22 8.23
C THR A 169 28.97 -11.29 8.10
N LEU A 170 28.39 -12.48 8.28
CA LEU A 170 26.94 -12.69 8.29
C LEU A 170 26.26 -11.89 9.40
N HIS A 171 26.83 -11.90 10.61
CA HIS A 171 26.31 -11.11 11.73
C HIS A 171 26.31 -9.61 11.42
N ARG A 172 27.39 -9.10 10.81
CA ARG A 172 27.48 -7.70 10.37
C ARG A 172 26.41 -7.37 9.32
N LEU A 173 26.18 -8.25 8.35
CA LEU A 173 25.14 -8.05 7.32
C LEU A 173 23.73 -8.06 7.92
N ALA A 174 23.44 -9.00 8.83
CA ALA A 174 22.17 -9.07 9.54
C ALA A 174 21.89 -7.80 10.36
N ASN A 175 22.92 -7.23 11.00
CA ASN A 175 22.80 -5.97 11.74
C ASN A 175 22.50 -4.78 10.80
N LEU A 176 23.18 -4.70 9.65
CA LEU A 176 22.89 -3.67 8.63
C LEU A 176 21.46 -3.77 8.10
N GLU A 177 20.97 -4.99 7.84
CA GLU A 177 19.58 -5.22 7.42
C GLU A 177 18.59 -4.79 8.50
N ALA A 178 18.84 -5.16 9.76
CA ALA A 178 18.00 -4.76 10.89
C ALA A 178 17.93 -3.22 11.04
N GLU A 179 19.05 -2.51 10.86
CA GLU A 179 19.06 -1.05 10.86
C GLU A 179 18.29 -0.45 9.68
N ALA A 180 18.43 -1.02 8.47
CA ALA A 180 17.67 -0.57 7.31
C ALA A 180 16.16 -0.73 7.52
N LEU A 181 15.72 -1.84 8.15
CA LEU A 181 14.32 -2.06 8.51
C LEU A 181 13.83 -1.10 9.59
N LYS A 182 14.66 -0.79 10.60
CA LYS A 182 14.34 0.25 11.61
C LYS A 182 14.13 1.62 10.96
N LYS A 183 15.00 2.02 10.03
CA LYS A 183 14.88 3.28 9.28
C LYS A 183 13.59 3.33 8.46
N LYS A 184 13.26 2.26 7.72
CA LYS A 184 12.00 2.18 6.95
C LYS A 184 10.76 2.29 7.82
N ARG A 185 10.75 1.64 8.99
CA ARG A 185 9.63 1.75 9.95
C ARG A 185 9.48 3.19 10.47
N ALA A 186 10.58 3.85 10.82
CA ALA A 186 10.56 5.24 11.25
C ALA A 186 10.04 6.19 10.16
N GLU A 187 10.43 5.99 8.90
CA GLU A 187 9.94 6.78 7.77
C GLU A 187 8.43 6.61 7.54
N ILE A 188 7.92 5.38 7.63
CA ILE A 188 6.48 5.10 7.49
C ILE A 188 5.71 5.74 8.64
N GLU A 189 6.21 5.65 9.88
CA GLU A 189 5.56 6.27 11.03
C GLU A 189 5.55 7.79 10.93
N LEU A 190 6.62 8.40 10.41
CA LEU A 190 6.67 9.83 10.11
C LEU A 190 5.59 10.25 9.10
N LYS A 191 5.46 9.51 7.99
CA LYS A 191 4.42 9.76 6.97
C LYS A 191 3.02 9.59 7.53
N ARG A 192 2.82 8.62 8.42
CA ARG A 192 1.55 8.40 9.12
C ARG A 192 1.20 9.59 10.00
N MET A 193 2.15 10.09 10.79
CA MET A 193 1.96 11.27 11.65
C MET A 193 1.66 12.54 10.83
N GLU A 194 2.30 12.71 9.67
CA GLU A 194 2.01 13.83 8.76
C GLU A 194 0.59 13.75 8.19
N ALA A 195 0.16 12.58 7.74
CA ALA A 195 -1.21 12.37 7.25
C ALA A 195 -2.24 12.58 8.37
N GLU A 196 -1.97 12.10 9.58
CA GLU A 196 -2.85 12.32 10.75
C GLU A 196 -2.97 13.80 11.09
N LYS A 197 -1.86 14.57 10.98
CA LYS A 197 -1.89 16.03 11.15
C LYS A 197 -2.77 16.70 10.10
N GLN A 198 -2.66 16.31 8.83
CA GLN A 198 -3.50 16.86 7.76
C GLN A 198 -4.99 16.56 7.99
N VAL A 199 -5.32 15.36 8.49
CA VAL A 199 -6.70 15.00 8.85
C VAL A 199 -7.21 15.89 10.00
N LYS A 200 -6.41 16.09 11.04
CA LYS A 200 -6.78 16.98 12.16
C LYS A 200 -6.96 18.43 11.72
N ASP A 201 -6.10 18.94 10.84
CA ASP A 201 -6.23 20.30 10.30
C ASP A 201 -7.52 20.45 9.46
N LEU A 202 -7.88 19.44 8.67
CA LEU A 202 -9.13 19.44 7.92
C LEU A 202 -10.36 19.34 8.83
N GLU A 203 -10.30 18.49 9.86
CA GLU A 203 -11.35 18.34 10.86
C GLU A 203 -11.58 19.64 11.64
N ALA A 204 -10.50 20.36 12.00
CA ALA A 204 -10.57 21.67 12.63
C ALA A 204 -11.25 22.71 11.72
N ARG A 205 -10.89 22.75 10.43
CA ARG A 205 -11.54 23.65 9.45
C ARG A 205 -13.02 23.31 9.24
N MET A 206 -13.37 22.03 9.20
CA MET A 206 -14.77 21.59 9.12
C MET A 206 -15.56 21.98 10.38
N SER A 207 -14.94 21.86 11.55
CA SER A 207 -15.52 22.30 12.82
C SER A 207 -15.71 23.82 12.87
N GLU A 208 -14.76 24.59 12.34
CA GLU A 208 -14.86 26.05 12.24
C GLU A 208 -15.97 26.50 11.28
N LEU A 209 -16.10 25.87 10.11
CA LEU A 209 -17.16 26.17 9.15
C LEU A 209 -18.56 25.79 9.69
N THR A 210 -18.65 24.73 10.50
CA THR A 210 -19.92 24.33 11.13
C THR A 210 -20.27 25.19 12.34
N ALA A 211 -19.29 25.62 13.14
CA ALA A 211 -19.50 26.52 14.27
C ALA A 211 -19.76 27.98 13.84
N SER A 212 -19.07 28.45 12.79
CA SER A 212 -19.32 29.75 12.14
C SER A 212 -20.49 29.71 11.16
N GLY A 213 -21.39 28.72 11.33
CA GLY A 213 -22.73 28.66 10.76
C GLY A 213 -23.53 29.90 11.16
N ASP A 214 -23.13 31.00 10.56
CA ASP A 214 -23.72 32.31 10.60
C ASP A 214 -25.16 32.04 10.20
N LYS A 215 -26.07 32.28 11.15
CA LYS A 215 -27.53 32.14 10.98
C LYS A 215 -28.04 33.19 10.00
N ARG A 216 -27.33 33.41 8.89
CA ARG A 216 -27.88 34.02 7.70
C ARG A 216 -29.08 33.16 7.39
N LYS A 217 -30.25 33.73 7.68
CA LYS A 217 -31.58 33.35 7.22
C LYS A 217 -31.55 33.39 5.68
N GLY A 218 -30.71 32.56 5.07
CA GLY A 218 -30.73 32.30 3.65
C GLY A 218 -31.96 31.45 3.44
N GLY A 219 -33.05 32.08 3.02
CA GLY A 219 -34.21 31.41 2.47
C GLY A 219 -33.78 30.60 1.25
N GLY A 220 -33.19 29.44 1.51
CA GLY A 220 -32.88 28.43 0.50
C GLY A 220 -34.20 27.90 -0.02
N THR A 221 -34.54 28.30 -1.23
CA THR A 221 -35.72 27.81 -1.93
C THR A 221 -35.65 26.29 -2.02
N ASN A 222 -36.76 25.65 -1.65
CA ASN A 222 -37.02 24.20 -1.73
C ASN A 222 -37.02 23.72 -3.21
N LEU A 223 -35.90 23.88 -3.91
CA LEU A 223 -35.76 23.45 -5.29
C LEU A 223 -34.97 22.15 -5.38
N LYS A 224 -33.92 21.99 -4.55
CA LYS A 224 -33.12 20.76 -4.52
C LYS A 224 -33.94 19.56 -4.03
N GLU A 225 -34.67 19.73 -2.93
CA GLU A 225 -35.53 18.67 -2.37
C GLU A 225 -36.71 18.36 -3.31
N ARG A 226 -37.32 19.36 -3.95
CA ARG A 226 -38.32 19.15 -5.02
C ARG A 226 -37.77 18.45 -6.25
N LEU A 227 -36.53 18.72 -6.68
CA LEU A 227 -35.91 18.02 -7.81
C LEU A 227 -35.56 16.56 -7.46
N GLU A 228 -35.10 16.28 -6.25
CA GLU A 228 -34.89 14.90 -5.77
C GLU A 228 -36.22 14.13 -5.66
N GLU A 229 -37.30 14.77 -5.19
CA GLU A 229 -38.62 14.15 -5.11
C GLU A 229 -39.21 13.83 -6.49
N VAL A 230 -38.99 14.72 -7.48
CA VAL A 230 -39.41 14.49 -8.87
C VAL A 230 -38.57 13.38 -9.53
N ALA A 231 -37.26 13.34 -9.28
CA ALA A 231 -36.39 12.27 -9.79
C ALA A 231 -36.82 10.89 -9.25
N ILE A 232 -37.19 10.79 -7.98
CA ILE A 232 -37.67 9.54 -7.36
C ILE A 232 -39.04 9.12 -7.93
N ARG A 233 -39.93 10.07 -8.26
CA ARG A 233 -41.24 9.77 -8.89
C ARG A 233 -41.14 9.39 -10.36
N SER A 234 -40.16 9.90 -11.10
CA SER A 234 -40.00 9.69 -12.55
C SER A 234 -39.63 8.25 -12.93
N VAL A 235 -38.98 7.48 -12.04
CA VAL A 235 -38.54 6.10 -12.33
C VAL A 235 -39.69 5.06 -12.28
N ARG A 236 -40.92 5.45 -11.88
CA ARG A 236 -42.03 4.50 -11.66
C ARG A 236 -43.09 4.41 -12.77
N ARG A 237 -43.01 5.16 -13.87
CA ARG A 237 -44.00 5.06 -14.95
C ARG A 237 -43.36 4.75 -16.30
N GLY A 238 -43.28 3.45 -16.62
CA GLY A 238 -43.16 3.01 -18.00
C GLY A 238 -42.17 1.88 -18.25
N GLN A 239 -42.33 0.73 -17.58
CA GLN A 239 -41.73 -0.50 -18.09
C GLN A 239 -42.81 -1.57 -18.20
N LYS A 240 -43.38 -1.67 -19.40
CA LYS A 240 -44.23 -2.78 -19.81
C LYS A 240 -43.38 -4.05 -19.85
N THR A 241 -43.66 -4.95 -18.91
CA THR A 241 -43.62 -6.41 -19.03
C THR A 241 -42.80 -7.01 -20.18
N THR A 242 -41.57 -7.42 -19.86
CA THR A 242 -41.00 -8.65 -20.41
C THR A 242 -40.72 -9.58 -19.21
N PRO A 243 -41.48 -10.67 -19.02
CA PRO A 243 -41.24 -11.64 -17.95
C PRO A 243 -40.04 -12.51 -18.33
N GLY A 244 -38.92 -12.38 -17.61
CA GLY A 244 -37.84 -13.37 -17.71
C GLY A 244 -36.43 -12.82 -17.87
N ARG A 245 -35.95 -12.03 -16.89
CA ARG A 245 -34.54 -12.14 -16.46
C ARG A 245 -34.36 -11.44 -15.12
N ILE A 246 -34.36 -12.24 -14.06
CA ILE A 246 -34.09 -11.79 -12.70
C ILE A 246 -32.60 -11.44 -12.62
N ARG A 247 -32.28 -10.14 -12.58
CA ARG A 247 -31.08 -9.63 -11.94
C ARG A 247 -31.45 -8.34 -11.22
N GLY A 248 -32.09 -8.50 -10.07
CA GLY A 248 -32.48 -7.41 -9.19
C GLY A 248 -31.26 -6.83 -8.50
N VAL A 249 -30.88 -5.60 -8.87
CA VAL A 249 -30.09 -4.73 -8.01
C VAL A 249 -31.08 -3.99 -7.12
N SER A 250 -31.42 -4.61 -5.99
CA SER A 250 -32.25 -4.02 -4.96
C SER A 250 -31.47 -2.95 -4.18
N VAL A 251 -31.88 -1.69 -4.30
CA VAL A 251 -31.44 -0.54 -3.48
C VAL A 251 -32.09 -0.60 -2.08
N GLY A 252 -32.09 -1.77 -1.47
CA GLY A 252 -32.65 -2.02 -0.13
C GLY A 252 -31.88 -3.07 0.66
N ASN A 253 -30.66 -3.39 0.24
CA ASN A 253 -29.88 -4.50 0.79
C ASN A 253 -28.45 -4.06 1.15
N ARG A 254 -28.30 -3.00 1.97
CA ARG A 254 -26.99 -2.65 2.54
C ARG A 254 -26.47 -3.75 3.47
N ASN A 255 -27.36 -4.56 4.05
CA ASN A 255 -26.97 -5.57 5.02
C ASN A 255 -26.35 -6.85 4.41
N MET A 256 -26.67 -7.25 3.17
CA MET A 256 -26.05 -8.47 2.61
C MET A 256 -24.56 -8.31 2.30
N GLY A 257 -24.13 -7.12 1.86
CA GLY A 257 -22.70 -6.83 1.65
C GLY A 257 -21.94 -6.79 2.98
N ASP A 258 -22.53 -6.17 4.00
CA ASP A 258 -21.91 -6.02 5.32
C ASP A 258 -21.75 -7.35 6.06
N ILE A 259 -22.68 -8.30 5.89
CA ILE A 259 -22.55 -9.64 6.49
C ILE A 259 -21.34 -10.39 5.93
N ASN A 260 -21.13 -10.34 4.61
CA ASN A 260 -19.99 -11.01 3.98
C ASN A 260 -18.66 -10.35 4.39
N ASN A 261 -18.65 -9.03 4.50
CA ASN A 261 -17.49 -8.28 5.00
C ASN A 261 -17.18 -8.60 6.48
N ARG A 262 -18.21 -8.80 7.32
CA ARG A 262 -18.04 -9.16 8.75
C ARG A 262 -17.38 -10.52 8.91
N THR A 263 -17.79 -11.53 8.14
CA THR A 263 -17.20 -12.87 8.22
C THR A 263 -15.74 -12.90 7.78
N GLU A 264 -15.41 -12.18 6.69
CA GLU A 264 -14.03 -12.06 6.21
C GLU A 264 -13.14 -11.35 7.24
N TYR A 265 -13.66 -10.28 7.86
CA TYR A 265 -12.97 -9.55 8.92
C TYR A 265 -12.66 -10.44 10.14
N VAL A 266 -13.64 -11.24 10.60
CA VAL A 266 -13.45 -12.16 11.73
C VAL A 266 -12.37 -13.19 11.43
N GLU A 267 -12.40 -13.82 10.25
CA GLU A 267 -11.40 -14.81 9.85
C GLU A 267 -9.99 -14.22 9.72
N GLU A 268 -9.86 -13.01 9.17
CA GLU A 268 -8.58 -12.31 9.10
C GLU A 268 -8.03 -11.98 10.50
N ARG A 269 -8.88 -11.50 11.42
CA ARG A 269 -8.47 -11.24 12.80
C ARG A 269 -8.08 -12.51 13.54
N LYS A 270 -8.79 -13.62 13.35
CA LYS A 270 -8.39 -14.93 13.90
C LYS A 270 -7.00 -15.35 13.42
N LYS A 271 -6.68 -15.16 12.13
CA LYS A 271 -5.33 -15.46 11.59
C LYS A 271 -4.24 -14.63 12.26
N GLN A 272 -4.48 -13.33 12.45
CA GLN A 272 -3.52 -12.44 13.12
C GLN A 272 -3.31 -12.84 14.58
N LEU A 273 -4.38 -13.18 15.29
CA LEU A 273 -4.32 -13.58 16.69
C LEU A 273 -3.64 -14.94 16.91
N ARG A 274 -3.75 -15.88 15.94
CA ARG A 274 -3.01 -17.17 15.98
C ARG A 274 -1.49 -17.03 15.87
N LEU A 275 -1.00 -15.90 15.35
CA LEU A 275 0.44 -15.62 15.30
C LEU A 275 1.00 -15.16 16.65
N LEU A 276 0.11 -14.74 17.57
CA LEU A 276 0.51 -14.31 18.90
C LEU A 276 0.68 -15.53 19.81
N ARG A 277 1.76 -15.52 20.59
CA ARG A 277 1.94 -16.46 21.70
C ARG A 277 0.93 -16.15 22.81
N LYS A 278 0.70 -17.12 23.70
CA LYS A 278 -0.23 -17.00 24.84
C LYS A 278 -0.08 -15.68 25.61
N ALA A 279 1.14 -15.29 25.97
CA ALA A 279 1.42 -14.05 26.70
C ALA A 279 0.95 -12.77 25.96
N GLY A 280 0.99 -12.77 24.62
CA GLY A 280 0.51 -11.63 23.82
C GLY A 280 -1.03 -11.56 23.74
N LEU A 281 -1.70 -12.70 23.85
CA LEU A 281 -3.17 -12.78 23.89
C LEU A 281 -3.74 -12.28 25.22
N GLU A 282 -3.02 -12.46 26.32
CA GLU A 282 -3.48 -12.03 27.66
C GLU A 282 -3.73 -10.53 27.75
N VAL A 283 -2.89 -9.72 27.10
CA VAL A 283 -3.05 -8.26 27.06
C VAL A 283 -4.38 -7.89 26.41
N TYR A 284 -4.70 -8.48 25.26
CA TYR A 284 -5.95 -8.21 24.56
C TYR A 284 -7.19 -8.76 25.27
N CYS A 285 -7.05 -9.89 25.97
CA CYS A 285 -8.15 -10.44 26.77
C CYS A 285 -8.49 -9.50 27.94
N LYS A 286 -7.48 -8.90 28.60
CA LYS A 286 -7.69 -7.90 29.65
C LYS A 286 -8.39 -6.64 29.12
N GLU A 287 -8.01 -6.17 27.93
CA GLU A 287 -8.61 -4.98 27.30
C GLU A 287 -10.10 -5.18 26.97
N GLU A 288 -10.48 -6.35 26.44
CA GLU A 288 -11.87 -6.65 26.05
C GLU A 288 -12.68 -7.32 27.17
N GLY A 289 -12.11 -7.50 28.36
CA GLY A 289 -12.78 -8.12 29.52
C GLY A 289 -13.11 -9.60 29.33
N ILE A 290 -12.38 -10.31 28.47
CA ILE A 290 -12.61 -11.74 28.15
C ILE A 290 -11.75 -12.60 29.09
N LYS A 291 -12.33 -13.66 29.68
CA LYS A 291 -11.59 -14.60 30.54
C LYS A 291 -10.67 -15.48 29.71
N LEU A 292 -9.43 -15.69 30.17
CA LEU A 292 -8.45 -16.50 29.45
C LEU A 292 -8.81 -18.00 29.55
N GLY A 293 -9.49 -18.53 28.53
CA GLY A 293 -9.83 -19.95 28.37
C GLY A 293 -8.83 -20.72 27.50
N LYS A 294 -9.33 -21.67 26.70
CA LYS A 294 -8.50 -22.29 25.66
C LYS A 294 -8.12 -21.23 24.61
N VAL A 295 -6.89 -21.31 24.09
CA VAL A 295 -6.33 -20.31 23.16
C VAL A 295 -7.24 -20.10 21.94
N GLU A 296 -7.77 -21.17 21.36
CA GLU A 296 -8.61 -21.11 20.16
C GLU A 296 -10.01 -20.53 20.42
N GLU A 297 -10.56 -20.76 21.61
CA GLU A 297 -11.85 -20.22 22.06
C GLU A 297 -11.70 -18.70 22.30
N THR A 298 -10.67 -18.30 23.05
CA THR A 298 -10.35 -16.87 23.30
C THR A 298 -10.04 -16.09 22.04
N ILE A 299 -9.29 -16.66 21.08
CA ILE A 299 -9.05 -16.04 19.77
C ILE A 299 -10.37 -15.77 19.04
N SER A 300 -11.30 -16.72 19.08
CA SER A 300 -12.59 -16.59 18.39
C SER A 300 -13.47 -15.53 19.04
N GLU A 301 -13.59 -15.55 20.37
CA GLU A 301 -14.34 -14.55 21.14
C GLU A 301 -13.79 -13.14 20.95
N LEU A 302 -12.46 -12.98 20.95
CA LEU A 302 -11.80 -11.69 20.76
C LEU A 302 -12.01 -11.13 19.34
N ALA A 303 -11.91 -11.98 18.32
CA ALA A 303 -12.18 -11.58 16.94
C ALA A 303 -13.65 -11.14 16.76
N GLU A 304 -14.59 -11.84 17.39
CA GLU A 304 -16.01 -11.47 17.37
C GLU A 304 -16.32 -10.22 18.18
N ALA A 305 -15.68 -10.01 19.33
CA ALA A 305 -15.81 -8.77 20.12
C ALA A 305 -15.39 -7.54 19.29
N ARG A 306 -14.26 -7.63 18.60
CA ARG A 306 -13.78 -6.57 17.70
C ARG A 306 -14.69 -6.35 16.49
N ALA A 307 -15.20 -7.44 15.91
CA ALA A 307 -16.15 -7.34 14.81
C ALA A 307 -17.46 -6.66 15.27
N ARG A 308 -17.97 -6.98 16.47
CA ARG A 308 -19.13 -6.30 17.06
C ARG A 308 -18.88 -4.80 17.26
N LYS A 309 -17.67 -4.41 17.66
CA LYS A 309 -17.29 -3.00 17.83
C LYS A 309 -17.31 -2.20 16.52
N ILE A 310 -16.95 -2.84 15.40
CA ILE A 310 -16.83 -2.17 14.08
C ILE A 310 -18.14 -2.24 13.29
N PHE A 311 -18.73 -3.42 13.19
CA PHE A 311 -19.94 -3.64 12.40
C PHE A 311 -21.22 -3.39 13.20
N GLY A 312 -21.08 -2.98 14.47
CA GLY A 312 -22.17 -2.85 15.42
C GLY A 312 -22.61 -4.22 15.95
N GLU A 313 -23.36 -4.18 17.04
CA GLU A 313 -24.07 -5.35 17.53
C GLU A 313 -25.20 -5.63 16.55
N THR A 314 -24.97 -6.58 15.63
CA THR A 314 -26.04 -7.11 14.78
C THR A 314 -27.04 -7.70 15.73
N SER A 315 -28.10 -6.96 16.03
CA SER A 315 -29.09 -7.42 17.00
C SER A 315 -29.71 -8.67 16.41
N GLU A 316 -29.28 -9.85 16.88
CA GLU A 316 -29.99 -11.11 16.72
C GLU A 316 -31.24 -11.04 17.61
N LYS A 317 -32.03 -9.96 17.44
CA LYS A 317 -33.37 -9.79 17.99
C LYS A 317 -34.28 -10.72 17.23
N GLY A 318 -34.21 -12.00 17.57
CA GLY A 318 -34.99 -12.97 16.82
C GLY A 318 -34.96 -14.39 17.29
N GLN A 319 -34.40 -14.73 18.46
CA GLN A 319 -34.74 -15.98 19.16
C GLN A 319 -34.04 -16.06 20.52
N SER A 320 -34.81 -16.46 21.53
CA SER A 320 -34.48 -16.62 22.96
C SER A 320 -34.61 -15.33 23.77
N ALA A 321 -35.23 -15.30 24.95
CA ALA A 321 -36.16 -16.20 25.61
C ALA A 321 -36.75 -15.36 26.76
N LYS A 322 -37.96 -15.68 27.22
CA LYS A 322 -38.44 -15.27 28.54
C LYS A 322 -37.41 -15.67 29.62
N GLN A 323 -36.69 -14.70 30.17
CA GLN A 323 -36.02 -14.77 31.47
C GLN A 323 -36.61 -13.59 32.25
N LYS A 324 -37.68 -13.77 33.02
CA LYS A 324 -37.65 -14.05 34.46
C LYS A 324 -36.51 -13.29 35.15
N ASP A 325 -36.91 -12.20 35.80
CA ASP A 325 -36.09 -11.38 36.68
C ASP A 325 -35.30 -12.24 37.66
N PRO A 326 -33.97 -12.10 37.75
CA PRO A 326 -33.23 -12.62 38.88
C PRO A 326 -33.46 -11.70 40.07
N VAL A 327 -34.22 -12.23 41.03
CA VAL A 327 -34.31 -11.72 42.40
C VAL A 327 -32.89 -11.54 42.94
N VAL A 328 -32.63 -10.32 43.38
CA VAL A 328 -31.46 -9.89 44.14
C VAL A 328 -31.40 -10.73 45.41
N GLU A 329 -30.37 -11.56 45.55
CA GLU A 329 -29.93 -12.06 46.84
C GLU A 329 -28.50 -11.56 47.06
N VAL A 330 -28.42 -10.57 47.95
CA VAL A 330 -27.20 -9.95 48.47
C VAL A 330 -26.48 -11.02 49.30
N SER A 331 -25.22 -11.30 48.96
CA SER A 331 -24.31 -11.99 49.87
C SER A 331 -23.10 -11.09 50.08
N ASP A 332 -23.07 -10.45 51.26
CA ASP A 332 -21.87 -9.96 51.89
C ASP A 332 -20.98 -11.17 52.22
N ASP A 333 -19.76 -11.22 51.66
CA ASP A 333 -18.56 -11.71 52.34
C ASP A 333 -17.32 -11.47 51.45
N THR A 334 -16.33 -10.64 51.79
CA THR A 334 -15.37 -10.71 52.92
C THR A 334 -14.07 -11.47 52.54
N PHE A 335 -12.96 -10.71 52.44
CA PHE A 335 -11.50 -10.99 52.51
C PHE A 335 -10.77 -11.93 51.51
N HIS A 336 -9.74 -11.39 50.82
CA HIS A 336 -8.27 -11.56 51.04
C HIS A 336 -7.53 -10.95 49.82
N GLU A 337 -6.74 -9.89 49.96
CA GLU A 337 -5.33 -9.84 50.40
C GLU A 337 -4.31 -10.22 49.31
N VAL A 338 -3.61 -9.17 48.86
CA VAL A 338 -2.17 -9.05 48.52
C VAL A 338 -1.46 -10.22 47.85
N SER A 339 -0.94 -9.96 46.65
CA SER A 339 0.43 -10.35 46.33
C SER A 339 1.08 -9.31 45.42
N HIS A 340 1.91 -8.51 46.09
CA HIS A 340 3.02 -7.74 45.57
C HIS A 340 3.96 -8.71 44.84
N GLU A 341 4.33 -8.46 43.58
CA GLU A 341 5.41 -9.19 42.94
C GLU A 341 6.41 -8.18 42.37
N GLU A 342 7.61 -8.31 42.92
CA GLU A 342 8.72 -7.39 42.83
C GLU A 342 9.38 -7.40 41.46
N THR A 343 9.92 -6.25 41.15
CA THR A 343 10.96 -5.98 40.18
C THR A 343 12.17 -6.90 40.35
N GLU A 344 12.63 -7.54 39.28
CA GLU A 344 14.02 -7.94 39.14
C GLU A 344 14.64 -7.30 37.90
N ASP A 345 15.66 -6.49 38.21
CA ASP A 345 16.63 -5.90 37.33
C ASP A 345 17.65 -6.94 36.79
N GLU A 346 18.50 -6.46 35.88
CA GLU A 346 19.87 -6.94 35.60
C GLU A 346 20.07 -8.24 34.80
N GLN A 347 20.55 -8.10 33.55
CA GLN A 347 21.98 -8.31 33.29
C GLN A 347 22.38 -7.90 31.87
N SER A 348 23.15 -6.82 31.80
CA SER A 348 24.06 -6.55 30.69
C SER A 348 25.21 -7.56 30.75
N ALA A 349 25.51 -8.21 29.63
CA ALA A 349 26.80 -8.85 29.41
C ALA A 349 27.42 -8.24 28.14
N GLU A 350 28.41 -7.40 28.36
CA GLU A 350 29.49 -7.14 27.39
C GLU A 350 30.23 -8.45 27.14
N PHE A 351 30.41 -8.82 25.88
CA PHE A 351 31.55 -9.61 25.40
C PHE A 351 31.86 -9.26 23.95
#